data_AF-A0A354ZI74-F1
#
_entry.id   AF-A0A354ZI74-F1
#
_cell.length_a   1.000
_cell.length_b   1.000
_cell.length_c   1.000
_cell.angle_alpha   90.00
_cell.angle_beta   90.00
_cell.angle_gamma   90.00
#
_symmetry.space_group_name_H-M   'P 1'
#
loop_
_entity.id
_entity.type
_entity.pdbx_description
1 polymer ?
#
loop_
_entity_poly.entity_id
_entity_poly.type
_entity_poly.pdbx_seq_one_letter_code
_entity_poly.pdbx_strand_id
1 'polypeptide(L)'
;MDHVEPYKGLLDRKFDPDFESLLAPLADTLDGCVNCGTQVLGWLNRPTSSYGDLAVVMLFRHVVEMMDGIAVLVRAGCAEPTKLLLRSMLESGLGLKYICETKVSWEERTIAYQVCYAHERIRSYRRMDPSHQEGKHLKSVLEKDGLGQSIVAAQQDMSSQIENLERMLAKPEFAPVEAQYQSHRSKHPKWYSLNSGPNSVQELANHLGYQVWYEILYRYWSEETHAADAIGHITRGSDGNACIEGLRHPRNLQQSASLAMGLFLDIGQTVIDSFVPERRTEFAKWYVGGVRDVYLRVVSTEPILTIVK
;
A
#
# COMPACT_ATOMS: atom_id res chain seq x y z
N MET A 1 1.52 -7.30 -36.85
CA MET A 1 0.15 -6.94 -36.43
C MET A 1 0.09 -5.44 -36.42
N ASP A 2 -0.78 -4.86 -37.25
CA ASP A 2 -1.10 -3.44 -37.17
C ASP A 2 -1.66 -3.12 -35.77
N HIS A 3 -1.69 -1.83 -35.40
CA HIS A 3 -2.24 -1.37 -34.13
C HIS A 3 -3.67 -1.90 -33.92
N VAL A 4 -3.88 -2.64 -32.81
CA VAL A 4 -5.20 -3.14 -32.41
C VAL A 4 -5.91 -2.07 -31.60
N GLU A 5 -7.00 -1.54 -32.14
CA GLU A 5 -7.87 -0.59 -31.44
C GLU A 5 -8.64 -1.28 -30.28
N PRO A 6 -8.91 -0.57 -29.17
CA PRO A 6 -9.67 -1.14 -28.07
C PRO A 6 -11.12 -1.40 -28.47
N TYR A 7 -11.68 -2.49 -27.96
CA TYR A 7 -13.11 -2.75 -28.07
C TYR A 7 -13.89 -1.77 -27.17
N LYS A 8 -14.47 -0.72 -27.79
CA LYS A 8 -15.12 0.39 -27.07
C LYS A 8 -16.22 -0.03 -26.09
N GLY A 9 -16.91 -1.14 -26.35
CA GLY A 9 -17.92 -1.67 -25.44
C GLY A 9 -17.38 -2.14 -24.09
N LEU A 10 -16.06 -2.39 -23.98
CA LEU A 10 -15.40 -2.83 -22.75
C LEU A 10 -14.34 -1.82 -22.26
N LEU A 11 -13.67 -1.11 -23.17
CA LEU A 11 -12.67 -0.11 -22.83
C LEU A 11 -12.85 1.13 -23.70
N ASP A 12 -13.60 2.11 -23.20
CA ASP A 12 -13.56 3.46 -23.71
C ASP A 12 -12.64 4.32 -22.84
N ARG A 13 -11.62 4.91 -23.45
CA ARG A 13 -10.68 5.77 -22.73
C ARG A 13 -11.14 7.23 -22.67
N LYS A 14 -12.20 7.58 -23.40
CA LYS A 14 -12.83 8.89 -23.38
C LYS A 14 -14.07 8.79 -22.51
N PHE A 15 -14.16 9.68 -21.54
CA PHE A 15 -15.33 9.77 -20.69
C PHE A 15 -16.37 10.68 -21.33
N ASP A 16 -17.62 10.44 -20.97
CA ASP A 16 -18.64 11.45 -21.17
C ASP A 16 -18.25 12.73 -20.39
N PRO A 17 -18.42 13.94 -20.95
CA PRO A 17 -18.04 15.19 -20.29
C PRO A 17 -18.65 15.35 -18.89
N ASP A 18 -19.86 14.85 -18.66
CA ASP A 18 -20.50 14.93 -17.34
C ASP A 18 -19.76 14.04 -16.35
N PHE A 19 -19.36 12.82 -16.75
CA PHE A 19 -18.57 11.94 -15.90
C PHE A 19 -17.17 12.49 -15.63
N GLU A 20 -16.52 13.08 -16.63
CA GLU A 20 -15.21 13.74 -16.47
C GLU A 20 -15.27 14.91 -15.50
N SER A 21 -16.34 15.72 -15.57
CA SER A 21 -16.56 16.87 -14.69
C SER A 21 -16.71 16.49 -13.21
N LEU A 22 -17.23 15.29 -12.93
CA LEU A 22 -17.35 14.74 -11.57
C LEU A 22 -16.06 14.08 -11.09
N LEU A 23 -15.31 13.47 -12.01
CA LEU A 23 -14.10 12.73 -11.71
C LEU A 23 -12.89 13.63 -11.47
N ALA A 24 -12.76 14.71 -12.23
CA ALA A 24 -11.61 15.61 -12.16
C ALA A 24 -11.42 16.22 -10.76
N PRO A 25 -12.45 16.79 -10.09
CA PRO A 25 -12.28 17.34 -8.74
C PRO A 25 -11.85 16.28 -7.71
N LEU A 26 -12.32 15.04 -7.87
CA LEU A 26 -11.95 13.93 -6.99
C LEU A 26 -10.48 13.57 -7.17
N ALA A 27 -10.05 13.36 -8.41
CA ALA A 27 -8.67 13.04 -8.74
C ALA A 27 -7.71 14.17 -8.36
N ASP A 28 -8.07 15.43 -8.62
CA ASP A 28 -7.27 16.61 -8.26
C ASP A 28 -7.08 16.73 -6.74
N THR A 29 -8.11 16.36 -5.96
CA THR A 29 -8.01 16.33 -4.50
C THR A 29 -7.07 15.21 -4.01
N LEU A 30 -7.12 14.03 -4.64
CA LEU A 30 -6.20 12.93 -4.35
C LEU A 30 -4.75 13.32 -4.68
N ASP A 31 -4.51 13.99 -5.83
CA ASP A 31 -3.20 14.56 -6.17
C ASP A 31 -2.76 15.60 -5.13
N GLY A 32 -3.69 16.40 -4.60
CA GLY A 32 -3.46 17.29 -3.48
C GLY A 32 -2.93 16.56 -2.23
N CYS A 33 -3.48 15.39 -1.90
CA CYS A 33 -3.00 14.53 -0.83
C CYS A 33 -1.60 13.97 -1.11
N VAL A 34 -1.33 13.51 -2.33
CA VAL A 34 0.02 13.05 -2.75
C VAL A 34 1.04 14.17 -2.58
N ASN A 35 0.72 15.36 -3.08
CA ASN A 35 1.56 16.54 -2.95
C ASN A 35 1.84 16.88 -1.47
N CYS A 36 0.81 16.86 -0.62
CA CYS A 36 1.00 17.03 0.82
C CYS A 36 1.90 15.93 1.42
N GLY A 37 1.73 14.69 0.99
CA GLY A 37 2.55 13.55 1.42
C GLY A 37 4.01 13.75 1.09
N THR A 38 4.33 14.26 -0.11
CA THR A 38 5.72 14.58 -0.48
C THR A 38 6.31 15.72 0.36
N GLN A 39 5.50 16.73 0.74
CA GLN A 39 5.94 17.78 1.67
C GLN A 39 6.26 17.20 3.05
N VAL A 40 5.39 16.33 3.58
CA VAL A 40 5.62 15.63 4.85
C VAL A 40 6.90 14.78 4.79
N LEU A 41 7.11 14.02 3.71
CA LEU A 41 8.37 13.30 3.49
C LEU A 41 9.58 14.24 3.48
N GLY A 42 9.45 15.42 2.86
CA GLY A 42 10.47 16.47 2.90
C GLY A 42 10.79 16.94 4.33
N TRP A 43 9.77 17.09 5.19
CA TRP A 43 9.97 17.47 6.59
C TRP A 43 10.60 16.35 7.42
N LEU A 44 10.30 15.09 7.11
CA LEU A 44 10.92 13.92 7.74
C LEU A 44 12.36 13.68 7.26
N ASN A 45 12.71 14.15 6.05
CA ASN A 45 14.02 13.99 5.44
C ASN A 45 15.05 14.98 6.05
N ARG A 46 15.36 14.76 7.32
CA ARG A 46 16.40 15.45 8.07
C ARG A 46 17.58 14.50 8.31
N PRO A 47 18.81 14.99 8.46
CA PRO A 47 19.94 14.12 8.84
C PRO A 47 19.64 13.52 10.22
N THR A 48 19.32 12.23 10.28
CA THR A 48 19.04 11.55 11.55
C THR A 48 20.15 10.55 11.86
N SER A 49 20.53 10.50 13.13
CA SER A 49 21.49 9.52 13.66
C SER A 49 20.81 8.25 14.19
N SER A 50 19.46 8.19 14.16
CA SER A 50 18.69 7.08 14.72
C SER A 50 18.12 6.20 13.60
N TYR A 51 18.41 4.90 13.68
CA TYR A 51 17.79 3.86 12.86
C TYR A 51 16.25 3.89 12.96
N GLY A 52 15.70 4.46 14.04
CA GLY A 52 14.28 4.64 14.35
C GLY A 52 13.47 5.39 13.28
N ASP A 53 14.07 6.39 12.63
CA ASP A 53 13.35 7.30 11.75
C ASP A 53 13.18 6.73 10.34
N LEU A 54 14.09 5.86 9.91
CA LEU A 54 14.09 5.31 8.55
C LEU A 54 12.87 4.43 8.28
N ALA A 55 12.49 3.55 9.21
CA ALA A 55 11.32 2.70 9.01
C ALA A 55 10.04 3.52 8.83
N VAL A 56 9.91 4.62 9.57
CA VAL A 56 8.74 5.50 9.44
C VAL A 56 8.77 6.29 8.14
N VAL A 57 9.93 6.85 7.76
CA VAL A 57 10.07 7.50 6.45
C VAL A 57 9.69 6.54 5.33
N MET A 58 10.15 5.29 5.38
CA MET A 58 9.89 4.31 4.32
C MET A 58 8.45 3.80 4.31
N LEU A 59 7.86 3.53 5.47
CA LEU A 59 6.44 3.15 5.55
C LEU A 59 5.52 4.29 5.12
N PHE A 60 5.84 5.53 5.50
CA PHE A 60 5.04 6.69 5.07
C PHE A 60 5.24 6.97 3.58
N ARG A 61 6.46 6.80 3.05
CA ARG A 61 6.72 6.83 1.60
C ARG A 61 5.84 5.82 0.86
N HIS A 62 5.75 4.59 1.36
CA HIS A 62 4.87 3.57 0.79
C HIS A 62 3.40 3.98 0.80
N VAL A 63 2.92 4.61 1.89
CA VAL A 63 1.56 5.18 1.95
C VAL A 63 1.33 6.24 0.86
N VAL A 64 2.31 7.13 0.64
CA VAL A 64 2.24 8.14 -0.43
C VAL A 64 2.27 7.50 -1.81
N GLU A 65 3.07 6.45 -2.04
CA GLU A 65 3.09 5.70 -3.30
C GLU A 65 1.75 5.01 -3.59
N MET A 66 1.11 4.41 -2.58
CA MET A 66 -0.21 3.82 -2.75
C MET A 66 -1.25 4.90 -3.07
N MET A 67 -1.17 6.06 -2.41
CA MET A 67 -2.05 7.19 -2.66
C MET A 67 -1.90 7.73 -4.09
N ASP A 68 -0.67 7.83 -4.60
CA ASP A 68 -0.38 8.24 -5.98
C ASP A 68 -0.96 7.26 -7.00
N GLY A 69 -0.76 5.95 -6.79
CA GLY A 69 -1.38 4.94 -7.63
C GLY A 69 -2.91 5.00 -7.62
N ILE A 70 -3.52 5.27 -6.46
CA ILE A 70 -4.98 5.45 -6.35
C ILE A 70 -5.43 6.69 -7.13
N ALA A 71 -4.71 7.81 -7.03
CA ALA A 71 -5.04 9.04 -7.76
C ALA A 71 -5.04 8.80 -9.29
N VAL A 72 -4.01 8.12 -9.80
CA VAL A 72 -3.92 7.72 -11.22
C VAL A 72 -5.09 6.84 -11.65
N LEU A 73 -5.42 5.82 -10.84
CA LEU A 73 -6.51 4.89 -11.14
C LEU A 73 -7.87 5.58 -11.10
N VAL A 74 -8.11 6.43 -10.09
CA VAL A 74 -9.35 7.20 -9.98
C VAL A 74 -9.49 8.13 -11.17
N ARG A 75 -8.46 8.88 -11.55
CA ARG A 75 -8.48 9.73 -12.76
C ARG A 75 -8.78 8.95 -14.04
N ALA A 76 -8.34 7.68 -14.09
CA ALA A 76 -8.60 6.77 -15.20
C ALA A 76 -9.94 6.03 -15.11
N GLY A 77 -10.79 6.33 -14.13
CA GLY A 77 -12.10 5.68 -13.92
C GLY A 77 -11.99 4.21 -13.50
N CYS A 78 -10.83 3.78 -12.98
CA CYS A 78 -10.54 2.39 -12.63
C CYS A 78 -10.71 2.17 -11.13
N ALA A 79 -11.93 1.90 -10.66
CA ALA A 79 -12.17 1.71 -9.22
C ALA A 79 -11.60 0.38 -8.68
N GLU A 80 -11.83 -0.73 -9.37
CA GLU A 80 -11.55 -2.07 -8.85
C GLU A 80 -10.07 -2.30 -8.47
N PRO A 81 -9.08 -1.88 -9.27
CA PRO A 81 -7.67 -2.06 -8.91
C PRO A 81 -7.23 -1.22 -7.70
N THR A 82 -7.97 -0.15 -7.33
CA THR A 82 -7.64 0.68 -6.15
C THR A 82 -7.72 -0.09 -4.85
N LYS A 83 -8.56 -1.15 -4.79
CA LYS A 83 -8.78 -1.96 -3.58
C LYS A 83 -7.49 -2.61 -3.09
N LEU A 84 -6.63 -3.06 -4.02
CA LEU A 84 -5.31 -3.64 -3.69
C LEU A 84 -4.37 -2.60 -3.07
N LEU A 85 -4.37 -1.38 -3.64
CA LEU A 85 -3.56 -0.27 -3.12
C LEU A 85 -4.06 0.18 -1.75
N LEU A 86 -5.37 0.24 -1.53
CA LEU A 86 -6.00 0.59 -0.25
C LEU A 86 -5.64 -0.42 0.85
N ARG A 87 -5.60 -1.72 0.55
CA ARG A 87 -5.13 -2.74 1.50
C ARG A 87 -3.68 -2.53 1.89
N SER A 88 -2.82 -2.31 0.90
CA SER A 88 -1.39 -2.07 1.16
C SER A 88 -1.17 -0.78 1.95
N MET A 89 -1.92 0.28 1.63
CA MET A 89 -1.93 1.54 2.38
C MET A 89 -2.37 1.34 3.83
N LEU A 90 -3.41 0.53 4.08
CA LEU A 90 -3.85 0.18 5.44
C LEU A 90 -2.75 -0.57 6.20
N GLU A 91 -2.12 -1.61 5.64
CA GLU A 91 -1.05 -2.34 6.35
C GLU A 91 0.12 -1.44 6.75
N SER A 92 0.58 -0.59 5.83
CA SER A 92 1.65 0.36 6.12
C SER A 92 1.22 1.41 7.15
N GLY A 93 -0.03 1.88 7.08
CA GLY A 93 -0.63 2.78 8.06
C GLY A 93 -0.71 2.19 9.47
N LEU A 94 -1.16 0.92 9.58
CA LEU A 94 -1.18 0.18 10.84
C LEU A 94 0.24 -0.01 11.39
N GLY A 95 1.20 -0.34 10.52
CA GLY A 95 2.60 -0.44 10.89
C GLY A 95 3.16 0.86 11.46
N LEU A 96 2.90 1.99 10.79
CA LEU A 96 3.28 3.33 11.27
C LEU A 96 2.66 3.64 12.64
N LYS A 97 1.35 3.45 12.76
CA LYS A 97 0.62 3.68 14.02
C LYS A 97 1.15 2.81 15.14
N TYR A 98 1.48 1.56 14.86
CA TYR A 98 2.08 0.66 15.84
C TYR A 98 3.47 1.15 16.28
N ILE A 99 4.34 1.59 15.37
CA ILE A 99 5.62 2.18 15.77
C ILE A 99 5.38 3.45 16.63
N CYS A 100 4.39 4.27 16.26
CA CYS A 100 4.11 5.55 16.91
C CYS A 100 3.30 5.50 18.21
N GLU A 101 2.73 4.35 18.57
CA GLU A 101 1.83 4.22 19.72
C GLU A 101 2.49 4.64 21.04
N THR A 102 3.76 4.26 21.28
CA THR A 102 4.51 4.71 22.46
C THR A 102 5.96 5.01 22.14
N LYS A 103 6.51 6.06 22.76
CA LYS A 103 7.93 6.40 22.65
C LYS A 103 8.86 5.38 23.29
N VAL A 104 8.36 4.57 24.23
CA VAL A 104 9.16 3.55 24.95
C VAL A 104 9.48 2.37 24.04
N SER A 105 8.49 1.88 23.29
CA SER A 105 8.65 0.76 22.36
C SER A 105 9.12 1.18 20.96
N TRP A 106 9.31 2.47 20.74
CA TRP A 106 9.61 3.09 19.45
C TRP A 106 10.80 2.44 18.73
N GLU A 107 11.95 2.50 19.41
CA GLU A 107 13.23 2.06 18.85
C GLU A 107 13.22 0.55 18.61
N GLU A 108 12.67 -0.19 19.57
CA GLU A 108 12.52 -1.64 19.49
C GLU A 108 11.63 -2.07 18.31
N ARG A 109 10.49 -1.40 18.08
CA ARG A 109 9.56 -1.69 16.97
C ARG A 109 10.18 -1.35 15.61
N THR A 110 10.94 -0.26 15.52
CA THR A 110 11.67 0.06 14.29
C THR A 110 12.81 -0.93 14.02
N ILE A 111 13.55 -1.35 15.05
CA ILE A 111 14.57 -2.39 14.90
C ILE A 111 13.92 -3.71 14.46
N ALA A 112 12.77 -4.09 15.03
CA ALA A 112 12.00 -5.26 14.60
C ALA A 112 11.65 -5.22 13.11
N TYR A 113 11.19 -4.07 12.62
CA TYR A 113 10.95 -3.86 11.19
C TYR A 113 12.20 -4.14 10.35
N GLN A 114 13.36 -3.60 10.75
CA GLN A 114 14.63 -3.75 10.04
C GLN A 114 15.19 -5.18 10.11
N VAL A 115 15.09 -5.85 11.26
CA VAL A 115 15.52 -7.25 11.45
C VAL A 115 14.74 -8.17 10.52
N CYS A 116 13.40 -8.09 10.54
CA CYS A 116 12.57 -8.89 9.65
C CYS A 116 12.85 -8.58 8.17
N TYR A 117 12.98 -7.30 7.81
CA TYR A 117 13.36 -6.89 6.45
C TYR A 117 14.68 -7.53 6.01
N ALA A 118 15.71 -7.49 6.85
CA ALA A 118 17.03 -8.03 6.53
C ALA A 118 16.96 -9.54 6.30
N HIS A 119 16.28 -10.30 7.16
CA HIS A 119 16.10 -11.74 6.98
C HIS A 119 15.29 -12.11 5.74
N GLU A 120 14.21 -11.38 5.44
CA GLU A 120 13.43 -11.57 4.22
C GLU A 120 14.28 -11.30 2.96
N ARG A 121 15.12 -10.26 3.02
CA ARG A 121 15.96 -9.85 1.91
C ARG A 121 17.13 -10.81 1.68
N ILE A 122 17.83 -11.24 2.74
CA ILE A 122 18.87 -12.29 2.68
C ILE A 122 18.29 -13.56 2.05
N ARG A 123 17.10 -13.99 2.48
CA ARG A 123 16.42 -15.16 1.89
C ARG A 123 16.12 -14.97 0.41
N SER A 124 15.61 -13.80 0.04
CA SER A 124 15.32 -13.48 -1.36
C SER A 124 16.58 -13.51 -2.23
N TYR A 125 17.69 -12.95 -1.73
CA TYR A 125 18.98 -13.00 -2.40
C TYR A 125 19.54 -14.41 -2.53
N ARG A 126 19.47 -15.23 -1.47
CA ARG A 126 19.88 -16.65 -1.52
C ARG A 126 19.05 -17.50 -2.50
N ARG A 127 17.79 -17.13 -2.76
CA ARG A 127 16.95 -17.76 -3.79
C ARG A 127 17.28 -17.29 -5.20
N MET A 128 17.77 -16.07 -5.36
CA MET A 128 18.17 -15.51 -6.66
C MET A 128 19.60 -15.90 -7.06
N ASP A 129 20.46 -16.19 -6.08
CA ASP A 129 21.85 -16.60 -6.29
C ASP A 129 21.94 -18.07 -6.78
N PRO A 130 22.38 -18.31 -8.02
CA PRO A 130 22.47 -19.66 -8.58
C PRO A 130 23.58 -20.52 -7.96
N SER A 131 24.52 -19.93 -7.22
CA SER A 131 25.58 -20.66 -6.51
C SER A 131 25.06 -21.27 -5.20
N HIS A 132 24.05 -20.64 -4.59
CA HIS A 132 23.40 -21.08 -3.36
C HIS A 132 22.42 -22.24 -3.60
N GLN A 133 22.22 -23.11 -2.60
CA GLN A 133 21.37 -24.31 -2.74
C GLN A 133 19.92 -23.97 -3.12
N GLU A 134 19.35 -22.94 -2.50
CA GLU A 134 17.99 -22.48 -2.80
C GLU A 134 17.85 -21.93 -4.23
N GLY A 135 18.85 -21.19 -4.73
CA GLY A 135 18.82 -20.67 -6.10
C GLY A 135 19.08 -21.72 -7.17
N LYS A 136 19.82 -22.80 -6.87
CA LYS A 136 19.92 -23.98 -7.76
C LYS A 136 18.56 -24.62 -8.01
N HIS A 137 17.72 -24.72 -6.98
CA HIS A 137 16.37 -25.23 -7.14
C HIS A 137 15.52 -24.31 -8.02
N LEU A 138 15.49 -23.00 -7.74
CA LEU A 138 14.75 -22.04 -8.56
C LEU A 138 15.22 -22.06 -10.02
N LYS A 139 16.53 -22.10 -10.26
CA LYS A 139 17.10 -22.21 -11.60
C LYS A 139 16.55 -23.44 -12.35
N SER A 140 16.55 -24.61 -11.69
CA SER A 140 16.05 -25.84 -12.31
C SER A 140 14.55 -25.81 -12.65
N VAL A 141 13.76 -25.03 -11.90
CA VAL A 141 12.34 -24.82 -12.18
C VAL A 141 12.18 -23.90 -13.39
N LEU A 142 12.92 -22.78 -13.41
CA LEU A 142 12.85 -21.80 -14.49
C LEU A 142 13.35 -22.36 -15.84
N GLU A 143 14.39 -23.20 -15.84
CA GLU A 143 14.92 -23.81 -17.07
C GLU A 143 13.91 -24.75 -17.75
N LYS A 144 13.02 -25.36 -16.96
CA LYS A 144 11.96 -26.26 -17.43
C LYS A 144 10.68 -25.53 -17.83
N ASP A 145 10.57 -24.25 -17.51
CA ASP A 145 9.41 -23.42 -17.81
C ASP A 145 9.65 -22.58 -19.08
N GLY A 146 8.71 -22.63 -20.02
CA GLY A 146 8.85 -21.93 -21.31
C GLY A 146 8.95 -20.40 -21.19
N LEU A 147 8.38 -19.81 -20.14
CA LEU A 147 8.51 -18.38 -19.83
C LEU A 147 9.74 -18.12 -18.92
N GLY A 148 10.06 -19.07 -18.06
CA GLY A 148 11.14 -19.03 -17.07
C GLY A 148 12.53 -18.90 -17.66
N GLN A 149 12.79 -19.46 -18.85
CA GLN A 149 14.10 -19.38 -19.50
C GLN A 149 14.59 -17.95 -19.73
N SER A 150 13.68 -17.01 -20.01
CA SER A 150 14.02 -15.58 -20.17
C SER A 150 14.39 -14.91 -18.84
N ILE A 151 13.87 -15.43 -17.72
CA ILE A 151 14.10 -14.91 -16.36
C ILE A 151 15.45 -15.40 -15.81
N VAL A 152 15.90 -16.60 -16.20
CA VAL A 152 17.19 -17.17 -15.77
C VAL A 152 18.37 -16.25 -16.11
N ALA A 153 18.30 -15.50 -17.21
CA ALA A 153 19.35 -14.57 -17.64
C ALA A 153 19.58 -13.38 -16.68
N ALA A 154 18.69 -13.15 -15.71
CA ALA A 154 18.77 -12.05 -14.75
C ALA A 154 19.40 -12.43 -13.38
N GLN A 155 19.89 -13.66 -13.22
CA GLN A 155 20.53 -14.10 -11.98
C GLN A 155 21.88 -13.39 -11.77
N GLN A 156 22.11 -12.83 -10.58
CA GLN A 156 23.31 -12.07 -10.22
C GLN A 156 23.90 -12.59 -8.90
N ASP A 157 25.21 -12.39 -8.72
CA ASP A 157 25.87 -12.59 -7.42
C ASP A 157 25.37 -11.54 -6.42
N MET A 158 24.76 -12.01 -5.33
CA MET A 158 24.18 -11.17 -4.27
C MET A 158 24.98 -11.24 -2.96
N SER A 159 26.19 -11.81 -2.98
CA SER A 159 27.00 -12.06 -1.77
C SER A 159 27.28 -10.77 -1.00
N SER A 160 27.65 -9.69 -1.70
CA SER A 160 27.94 -8.40 -1.06
C SER A 160 26.72 -7.80 -0.35
N GLN A 161 25.51 -7.99 -0.89
CA GLN A 161 24.27 -7.50 -0.33
C GLN A 161 23.87 -8.32 0.89
N ILE A 162 24.10 -9.64 0.86
CA ILE A 162 23.93 -10.52 2.02
C ILE A 162 24.89 -10.11 3.14
N GLU A 163 26.18 -9.97 2.85
CA GLU A 163 27.20 -9.55 3.83
C GLU A 163 26.87 -8.19 4.45
N ASN A 164 26.33 -7.25 3.67
CA ASN A 164 25.90 -5.95 4.20
C ASN A 164 24.78 -6.09 5.25
N LEU A 165 23.79 -6.94 4.98
CA LEU A 165 22.68 -7.18 5.90
C LEU A 165 23.11 -7.98 7.11
N GLU A 166 23.97 -8.99 6.94
CA GLU A 166 24.53 -9.76 8.04
C GLU A 166 25.40 -8.88 8.96
N ARG A 167 26.19 -7.96 8.38
CA ARG A 167 26.93 -6.95 9.17
C ARG A 167 26.01 -6.00 9.93
N MET A 168 24.86 -5.63 9.38
CA MET A 168 23.86 -4.83 10.09
C MET A 168 23.28 -5.60 11.28
N LEU A 169 22.87 -6.84 11.06
CA LEU A 169 22.30 -7.71 12.10
C LEU A 169 23.30 -8.04 13.22
N ALA A 170 24.60 -8.06 12.91
CA ALA A 170 25.66 -8.30 13.89
C ALA A 170 25.96 -7.09 14.81
N LYS A 171 25.36 -5.92 14.56
CA LYS A 171 25.61 -4.76 15.42
C LYS A 171 24.91 -4.90 16.78
N PRO A 172 25.51 -4.40 17.89
CA PRO A 172 24.99 -4.59 19.24
C PRO A 172 23.54 -4.13 19.44
N GLU A 173 23.13 -3.04 18.78
CA GLU A 173 21.79 -2.49 18.88
C GLU A 173 20.69 -3.40 18.31
N PHE A 174 21.03 -4.30 17.37
CA PHE A 174 20.08 -5.26 16.79
C PHE A 174 19.98 -6.55 17.61
N ALA A 175 20.98 -6.86 18.44
CA ALA A 175 21.11 -8.16 19.11
C ALA A 175 19.88 -8.60 19.94
N PRO A 176 19.21 -7.72 20.72
CA PRO A 176 18.03 -8.13 21.48
C PRO A 176 16.87 -8.59 20.59
N VAL A 177 16.61 -7.86 19.51
CA VAL A 177 15.50 -8.15 18.60
C VAL A 177 15.84 -9.30 17.65
N GLU A 178 17.11 -9.44 17.26
CA GLU A 178 17.61 -10.60 16.52
C GLU A 178 17.43 -11.89 17.32
N ALA A 179 17.74 -11.90 18.61
CA ALA A 179 17.51 -13.06 19.47
C ALA A 179 16.03 -13.44 19.55
N GLN A 180 15.13 -12.45 19.56
CA GLN A 180 13.68 -12.69 19.50
C GLN A 180 13.26 -13.27 18.16
N TYR A 181 13.78 -12.74 17.05
CA TYR A 181 13.53 -13.28 15.71
C TYR A 181 13.95 -14.76 15.61
N GLN A 182 15.16 -15.10 16.09
CA GLN A 182 15.70 -16.46 16.00
C GLN A 182 14.97 -17.47 16.90
N SER A 183 14.48 -17.01 18.05
CA SER A 183 13.72 -17.84 19.00
C SER A 183 12.22 -17.90 18.71
N HIS A 184 11.74 -17.14 17.72
CA HIS A 184 10.32 -17.07 17.39
C HIS A 184 9.78 -18.40 16.85
N ARG A 185 8.54 -18.76 17.23
CA ARG A 185 7.90 -20.02 16.80
C ARG A 185 7.77 -20.12 15.27
N SER A 186 7.38 -19.01 14.64
CA SER A 186 7.41 -18.88 13.17
C SER A 186 8.83 -18.68 12.69
N LYS A 187 9.24 -19.40 11.64
CA LYS A 187 10.53 -19.17 10.96
C LYS A 187 10.61 -17.80 10.28
N HIS A 188 9.44 -17.23 9.97
CA HIS A 188 9.28 -15.95 9.26
C HIS A 188 8.23 -15.12 10.01
N PRO A 189 8.56 -14.63 11.21
CA PRO A 189 7.64 -13.80 11.97
C PRO A 189 7.38 -12.49 11.23
N LYS A 190 6.17 -11.96 11.40
CA LYS A 190 5.87 -10.58 11.02
C LYS A 190 6.60 -9.68 12.01
N TRP A 191 7.15 -8.56 11.55
CA TRP A 191 7.95 -7.71 12.43
C TRP A 191 7.20 -7.20 13.65
N TYR A 192 5.90 -6.92 13.51
CA TYR A 192 5.03 -6.48 14.60
C TYR A 192 4.63 -7.63 15.55
N SER A 193 4.97 -8.88 15.25
CA SER A 193 4.77 -10.03 16.16
C SER A 193 5.95 -10.27 17.10
N LEU A 194 7.09 -9.60 16.87
CA LEU A 194 8.18 -9.58 17.83
C LEU A 194 7.75 -8.80 19.10
N ASN A 195 8.45 -9.02 20.22
CA ASN A 195 8.20 -8.34 21.49
C ASN A 195 6.79 -8.55 22.05
N SER A 196 6.23 -9.75 21.89
CA SER A 196 4.85 -10.08 22.29
C SER A 196 3.79 -9.20 21.60
N GLY A 197 4.09 -8.68 20.42
CA GLY A 197 3.14 -7.92 19.62
C GLY A 197 2.13 -8.80 18.87
N PRO A 198 1.23 -8.17 18.09
CA PRO A 198 0.19 -8.86 17.33
C PRO A 198 0.74 -9.90 16.33
N ASN A 199 0.06 -11.03 16.14
CA ASN A 199 0.55 -12.11 15.26
C ASN A 199 0.01 -12.03 13.83
N SER A 200 -0.96 -11.15 13.58
CA SER A 200 -1.59 -10.97 12.27
C SER A 200 -1.98 -9.51 12.03
N VAL A 201 -2.23 -9.15 10.77
CA VAL A 201 -2.75 -7.81 10.42
C VAL A 201 -4.09 -7.56 11.11
N GLN A 202 -4.92 -8.60 11.26
CA GLN A 202 -6.19 -8.51 11.98
C GLN A 202 -5.98 -8.19 13.48
N GLU A 203 -5.08 -8.92 14.15
CA GLU A 203 -4.75 -8.64 15.55
C GLU A 203 -4.16 -7.24 15.71
N LEU A 204 -3.32 -6.81 14.76
CA LEU A 204 -2.75 -5.46 14.75
C LEU A 204 -3.84 -4.39 14.59
N ALA A 205 -4.77 -4.58 13.67
CA ALA A 205 -5.90 -3.69 13.48
C ALA A 205 -6.79 -3.62 14.73
N ASN A 206 -7.07 -4.76 15.36
CA ASN A 206 -7.85 -4.82 16.60
C ASN A 206 -7.13 -4.08 17.75
N HIS A 207 -5.83 -4.32 17.91
CA HIS A 207 -4.98 -3.67 18.91
C HIS A 207 -5.02 -2.14 18.78
N LEU A 208 -5.01 -1.63 17.54
CA LEU A 208 -5.02 -0.21 17.24
C LEU A 208 -6.43 0.42 17.12
N GLY A 209 -7.50 -0.37 17.24
CA GLY A 209 -8.88 0.12 17.09
C GLY A 209 -9.37 0.29 15.64
N TYR A 210 -8.70 -0.32 14.65
CA TYR A 210 -9.00 -0.26 13.22
C TYR A 210 -9.78 -1.47 12.70
N GLN A 211 -10.53 -2.17 13.56
CA GLN A 211 -11.26 -3.38 13.18
C GLN A 211 -12.22 -3.13 12.00
N VAL A 212 -12.95 -2.02 11.99
CA VAL A 212 -13.90 -1.69 10.91
C VAL A 212 -13.18 -1.55 9.56
N TRP A 213 -12.01 -0.90 9.54
CA TRP A 213 -11.20 -0.78 8.34
C TRP A 213 -10.71 -2.13 7.83
N TYR A 214 -10.33 -3.02 8.74
CA TYR A 214 -9.97 -4.38 8.39
C TYR A 214 -11.17 -5.13 7.78
N GLU A 215 -12.35 -5.10 8.40
CA GLU A 215 -13.53 -5.79 7.86
C GLU A 215 -13.90 -5.31 6.44
N ILE A 216 -13.88 -4.00 6.20
CA ILE A 216 -14.20 -3.42 4.88
C ILE A 216 -13.14 -3.78 3.84
N LEU A 217 -11.86 -3.51 4.13
CA LEU A 217 -10.78 -3.64 3.13
C LEU A 217 -10.28 -5.08 2.95
N TYR A 218 -10.34 -5.92 3.99
CA TYR A 218 -9.86 -7.29 3.96
C TYR A 218 -10.93 -8.35 3.83
N ARG A 219 -12.14 -8.17 4.36
CA ARG A 219 -13.18 -9.20 4.18
C ARG A 219 -14.02 -8.89 2.97
N TYR A 220 -14.72 -7.76 3.01
CA TYR A 220 -15.68 -7.40 1.97
C TYR A 220 -14.99 -7.24 0.60
N TRP A 221 -13.90 -6.48 0.51
CA TRP A 221 -13.20 -6.29 -0.76
C TRP A 221 -12.21 -7.40 -1.15
N SER A 222 -11.83 -8.29 -0.23
CA SER A 222 -10.99 -9.43 -0.64
C SER A 222 -11.78 -10.49 -1.40
N GLU A 223 -13.09 -10.60 -1.15
CA GLU A 223 -13.98 -11.44 -1.95
C GLU A 223 -14.10 -10.90 -3.38
N GLU A 224 -14.25 -9.58 -3.53
CA GLU A 224 -14.37 -8.90 -4.84
C GLU A 224 -13.03 -8.84 -5.62
N THR A 225 -11.88 -8.80 -4.95
CA THR A 225 -10.56 -8.70 -5.62
C THR A 225 -9.98 -10.04 -6.05
N HIS A 226 -10.53 -11.16 -5.58
CA HIS A 226 -10.24 -12.47 -6.14
C HIS A 226 -11.20 -12.76 -7.30
N ALA A 227 -10.73 -13.46 -8.34
CA ALA A 227 -11.53 -13.80 -9.51
C ALA A 227 -12.81 -14.63 -9.22
N ALA A 228 -13.05 -14.98 -7.96
CA ALA A 228 -14.24 -15.66 -7.46
C ALA A 228 -15.53 -14.85 -7.71
N ASP A 229 -15.48 -13.51 -7.70
CA ASP A 229 -16.64 -12.65 -7.98
C ASP A 229 -16.63 -12.01 -9.39
N ALA A 230 -15.89 -12.58 -10.35
CA ALA A 230 -15.81 -12.03 -11.70
C ALA A 230 -17.19 -11.95 -12.41
N ILE A 231 -18.18 -12.74 -11.98
CA ILE A 231 -19.56 -12.72 -12.48
C ILE A 231 -20.31 -11.44 -12.03
N GLY A 232 -19.91 -10.81 -10.92
CA GLY A 232 -20.51 -9.57 -10.40
C GLY A 232 -20.41 -8.36 -11.33
N HIS A 233 -19.56 -8.44 -12.37
CA HIS A 233 -19.42 -7.42 -13.41
C HIS A 233 -20.39 -7.59 -14.60
N ILE A 234 -21.35 -8.53 -14.52
CA ILE A 234 -22.45 -8.59 -15.48
C ILE A 234 -23.51 -7.57 -15.07
N THR A 235 -23.79 -6.61 -15.95
CA THR A 235 -24.84 -5.59 -15.78
C THR A 235 -25.91 -5.73 -16.86
N ARG A 236 -26.96 -4.91 -16.79
CA ARG A 236 -28.03 -4.88 -17.79
C ARG A 236 -27.80 -3.74 -18.77
N GLY A 237 -27.71 -4.07 -20.05
CA GLY A 237 -27.59 -3.11 -21.14
C GLY A 237 -28.87 -2.31 -21.35
N SER A 238 -28.77 -1.24 -22.15
CA SER A 238 -29.90 -0.38 -22.52
C SER A 238 -30.97 -1.10 -23.35
N ASP A 239 -30.58 -2.16 -24.05
CA ASP A 239 -31.47 -3.10 -24.76
C ASP A 239 -32.13 -4.14 -23.85
N GLY A 240 -31.82 -4.11 -22.55
CA GLY A 240 -32.34 -5.02 -21.55
C GLY A 240 -31.62 -6.36 -21.44
N ASN A 241 -30.61 -6.63 -22.28
CA ASN A 241 -29.80 -7.84 -22.25
C ASN A 241 -28.67 -7.77 -21.22
N ALA A 242 -28.09 -8.91 -20.87
CA ALA A 242 -26.89 -8.94 -20.04
C ALA A 242 -25.68 -8.42 -20.83
N CYS A 243 -24.90 -7.52 -20.24
CA CYS A 243 -23.65 -7.02 -20.79
C CYS A 243 -22.54 -7.04 -19.73
N ILE A 244 -21.28 -7.05 -20.19
CA ILE A 244 -20.11 -6.96 -19.30
C ILE A 244 -19.88 -5.48 -19.02
N GLU A 245 -19.73 -5.13 -17.74
CA GLU A 245 -19.39 -3.77 -17.32
C GLU A 245 -18.03 -3.35 -17.91
N GLY A 246 -17.96 -2.10 -18.37
CA GLY A 246 -16.71 -1.56 -18.90
C GLY A 246 -15.61 -1.53 -17.85
N LEU A 247 -14.35 -1.71 -18.26
CA LEU A 247 -13.18 -1.67 -17.37
C LEU A 247 -12.98 -0.30 -16.70
N ARG A 248 -13.67 0.74 -17.19
CA ARG A 248 -13.73 2.07 -16.60
C ARG A 248 -15.18 2.40 -16.30
N HIS A 249 -15.50 2.60 -15.03
CA HIS A 249 -16.86 2.81 -14.57
C HIS A 249 -16.90 3.67 -13.30
N PRO A 250 -17.97 4.45 -13.07
CA PRO A 250 -18.12 5.27 -11.87
C PRO A 250 -18.30 4.46 -10.58
N ARG A 251 -18.76 3.20 -10.68
CA ARG A 251 -19.03 2.34 -9.52
C ARG A 251 -17.79 2.26 -8.62
N ASN A 252 -17.99 2.39 -7.32
CA ASN A 252 -16.96 2.35 -6.27
C ASN A 252 -15.91 3.48 -6.27
N LEU A 253 -15.83 4.36 -7.28
CA LEU A 253 -14.82 5.44 -7.31
C LEU A 253 -14.94 6.40 -6.11
N GLN A 254 -16.16 6.82 -5.78
CA GLN A 254 -16.40 7.68 -4.61
C GLN A 254 -15.96 6.98 -3.31
N GLN A 255 -16.32 5.71 -3.15
CA GLN A 255 -15.95 4.94 -1.97
C GLN A 255 -14.43 4.77 -1.87
N SER A 256 -13.75 4.37 -2.95
CA SER A 256 -12.30 4.25 -3.01
C SER A 256 -11.59 5.55 -2.65
N ALA A 257 -12.02 6.68 -3.21
CA ALA A 257 -11.43 7.97 -2.91
C ALA A 257 -11.70 8.42 -1.46
N SER A 258 -12.90 8.16 -0.94
CA SER A 258 -13.25 8.47 0.45
C SER A 258 -12.37 7.71 1.46
N LEU A 259 -12.14 6.42 1.21
CA LEU A 259 -11.30 5.55 2.05
C LEU A 259 -9.83 5.95 1.92
N ALA A 260 -9.35 6.26 0.71
CA ALA A 260 -7.99 6.71 0.46
C ALA A 260 -7.68 8.01 1.21
N MET A 261 -8.55 9.02 1.07
CA MET A 261 -8.39 10.29 1.78
C MET A 261 -8.50 10.11 3.29
N GLY A 262 -9.46 9.31 3.77
CA GLY A 262 -9.62 9.04 5.21
C GLY A 262 -8.37 8.42 5.82
N LEU A 263 -7.83 7.36 5.20
CA LEU A 263 -6.59 6.72 5.64
C LEU A 263 -5.40 7.68 5.56
N PHE A 264 -5.25 8.41 4.45
CA PHE A 264 -4.15 9.35 4.26
C PHE A 264 -4.12 10.42 5.36
N LEU A 265 -5.27 11.05 5.62
CA LEU A 265 -5.40 12.12 6.62
C LEU A 265 -5.09 11.61 8.03
N ASP A 266 -5.61 10.44 8.39
CA ASP A 266 -5.39 9.82 9.69
C ASP A 266 -3.93 9.36 9.91
N ILE A 267 -3.32 8.73 8.91
CA ILE A 267 -1.91 8.34 8.94
C ILE A 267 -1.01 9.58 8.97
N GLY A 268 -1.29 10.57 8.10
CA GLY A 268 -0.54 11.83 8.02
C GLY A 268 -0.56 12.59 9.34
N GLN A 269 -1.73 12.70 9.98
CA GLN A 269 -1.87 13.30 11.30
C GLN A 269 -1.01 12.58 12.36
N THR A 270 -1.02 11.23 12.36
CA THR A 270 -0.20 10.42 13.28
C THR A 270 1.29 10.72 13.13
N VAL A 271 1.77 10.75 11.88
CA VAL A 271 3.18 11.03 11.56
C VAL A 271 3.55 12.45 11.96
N ILE A 272 2.72 13.44 11.64
CA ILE A 272 2.97 14.84 11.97
C ILE A 272 3.05 15.02 13.48
N ASP A 273 2.08 14.48 14.22
CA ASP A 273 2.04 14.62 15.67
C ASP A 273 3.22 13.95 16.37
N SER A 274 3.75 12.87 15.80
CA SER A 274 4.84 12.10 16.38
C SER A 274 6.22 12.68 16.08
N PHE A 275 6.42 13.26 14.89
CA PHE A 275 7.75 13.61 14.39
C PHE A 275 8.00 15.08 14.09
N VAL A 276 6.98 15.76 13.56
CA VAL A 276 7.08 17.14 13.11
C VAL A 276 5.90 17.95 13.66
N PRO A 277 5.64 17.91 14.99
CA PRO A 277 4.45 18.53 15.57
C PRO A 277 4.40 20.05 15.33
N GLU A 278 5.56 20.69 15.10
CA GLU A 278 5.66 22.08 14.69
C GLU A 278 4.98 22.37 13.34
N ARG A 279 4.81 21.36 12.47
CA ARG A 279 4.14 21.45 11.16
C ARG A 279 2.63 21.21 11.23
N ARG A 280 2.06 20.92 12.41
CA ARG A 280 0.61 20.65 12.57
C ARG A 280 -0.27 21.77 12.01
N THR A 281 0.13 23.02 12.22
CA THR A 281 -0.63 24.18 11.71
C THR A 281 -0.61 24.25 10.18
N GLU A 282 0.50 23.90 9.54
CA GLU A 282 0.63 23.90 8.08
C GLU A 282 -0.26 22.82 7.45
N PHE A 283 -0.26 21.62 8.04
CA PHE A 283 -1.12 20.52 7.62
C PHE A 283 -2.62 20.85 7.79
N ALA A 284 -3.00 21.43 8.93
CA ALA A 284 -4.38 21.84 9.17
C ALA A 284 -4.85 22.91 8.17
N LYS A 285 -3.98 23.89 7.84
CA LYS A 285 -4.29 24.93 6.83
C LYS A 285 -4.48 24.32 5.44
N TRP A 286 -3.62 23.38 5.04
CA TRP A 286 -3.77 22.66 3.78
C TRP A 286 -5.08 21.88 3.72
N TYR A 287 -5.40 21.12 4.78
CA TYR A 287 -6.65 20.35 4.85
C TYR A 287 -7.87 21.26 4.71
N VAL A 288 -7.96 22.33 5.50
CA VAL A 288 -9.09 23.26 5.48
C VAL A 288 -9.19 24.00 4.15
N GLY A 289 -8.06 24.40 3.57
CA GLY A 289 -8.04 25.22 2.35
C GLY A 289 -8.19 24.46 1.04
N GLY A 290 -7.89 23.16 1.01
CA GLY A 290 -7.80 22.41 -0.26
C GLY A 290 -8.51 21.06 -0.30
N VAL A 291 -8.77 20.40 0.84
CA VAL A 291 -9.25 19.00 0.85
C VAL A 291 -10.59 18.84 1.54
N ARG A 292 -10.85 19.60 2.61
CA ARG A 292 -11.97 19.40 3.52
C ARG A 292 -13.32 19.33 2.80
N ASP A 293 -13.61 20.28 1.92
CA ASP A 293 -14.94 20.38 1.30
C ASP A 293 -15.22 19.20 0.36
N VAL A 294 -14.22 18.78 -0.43
CA VAL A 294 -14.33 17.60 -1.29
C VAL A 294 -14.42 16.34 -0.43
N TYR A 295 -13.58 16.22 0.59
CA TYR A 295 -13.60 15.09 1.51
C TYR A 295 -14.97 14.92 2.18
N LEU A 296 -15.53 15.99 2.75
CA LEU A 296 -16.87 15.97 3.38
C LEU A 296 -17.97 15.61 2.39
N ARG A 297 -17.84 16.03 1.13
CA ARG A 297 -18.78 15.64 0.09
C ARG A 297 -18.70 14.15 -0.19
N VAL A 298 -17.50 13.59 -0.38
CA VAL A 298 -17.35 12.19 -0.80
C VAL A 298 -17.67 11.18 0.30
N VAL A 299 -17.50 11.55 1.57
CA VAL A 299 -17.90 10.72 2.72
C VAL A 299 -19.39 10.85 3.05
N SER A 300 -20.10 11.80 2.43
CA SER A 300 -21.55 11.90 2.59
C SER A 300 -22.25 10.69 1.97
N THR A 301 -23.42 10.37 2.49
CA THR A 301 -24.24 9.26 1.97
C THR A 301 -24.86 9.57 0.60
N GLU A 302 -24.76 10.80 0.12
CA GLU A 302 -25.27 11.19 -1.19
C GLU A 302 -24.26 10.80 -2.28
N PRO A 303 -24.66 10.00 -3.29
CA PRO A 303 -23.78 9.64 -4.38
C PRO A 303 -23.49 10.88 -5.24
N ILE A 304 -22.22 11.28 -5.29
CA ILE A 304 -21.72 12.34 -6.19
C ILE A 304 -21.59 11.78 -7.61
N LEU A 305 -21.24 10.50 -7.72
CA LEU A 305 -21.15 9.76 -8.97
C LEU A 305 -22.44 8.96 -9.15
N THR A 306 -23.50 9.60 -9.60
CA THR A 306 -24.69 8.89 -10.08
C THR A 306 -24.42 8.34 -11.48
N ILE A 307 -24.69 7.05 -11.69
CA ILE A 307 -24.71 6.46 -13.03
C ILE A 307 -25.80 7.20 -13.81
N VAL A 308 -25.41 8.13 -14.68
CA VAL A 308 -26.32 8.66 -15.70
C VAL A 308 -26.59 7.48 -16.63
N LYS A 309 -27.85 7.04 -16.67
CA LYS A 309 -28.31 5.91 -17.50
C LYS A 309 -28.14 6.19 -18.98
#